data_AF-A0AAW2JXN0-F1
#
_entry.id   AF-A0AAW2JXN0-F1
#
_cell.length_a   1.000
_cell.length_b   1.000
_cell.length_c   1.000
_cell.angle_alpha   90.00
_cell.angle_beta   90.00
_cell.angle_gamma   90.00
#
_symmetry.space_group_name_H-M   'P 1'
#
loop_
_entity.id
_entity.type
_entity.pdbx_description
1 polymer ?
#
loop_
_entity_poly.entity_id
_entity_poly.type
_entity_poly.pdbx_seq_one_letter_code
_entity_poly.pdbx_strand_id
1 'polypeptide(L)'
;MMIRIRSRDGLERVSIENSVATVAQLKSEIESQLRVPVHAQILSTNQNLLLAKTPNDLTQFTDMSDPNTLISSLNIAHGSIIFLAYEGERTVAGPTFHPAGSFGKKMTMDDLIAKQMRITRQENPHCELVSFDRDAANAFQHYVNETLAFAVKRGGLMYGTVSEEGKVEVDFIYEPPQQGTEENLLLLRDPDEEKLVEAIALGLGMRKVGFIFTQTISQDKKDYTMSNAEILQAVELHAEGDLKEWVTAVVKLEVNEDGGADVHFEAFQMSDMCVRLFKEGWFERDIQEEIDPKLSRMTKDVVVGGKDTREVDNDFFLVVVKIFDHQVILSFLCCISPMIITSFILLATYSGPSFLDISHREQEIPSYNEGIEESFGSGKGSPFVKRISDFHLLLLLARFLDINADVPALAGCVQTQATIPEGYQLLIESLASAS
;
A
#
# COMPACT_ATOMS: atom_id res chain seq x y z
N MET A 1 -51.36 -14.10 -13.95
CA MET A 1 -50.62 -15.17 -14.65
C MET A 1 -50.05 -14.66 -15.97
N MET A 2 -49.01 -15.30 -16.50
CA MET A 2 -48.38 -14.90 -17.76
C MET A 2 -48.63 -15.97 -18.81
N ILE A 3 -49.19 -15.59 -19.96
CA ILE A 3 -49.45 -16.47 -21.10
C ILE A 3 -48.53 -16.07 -22.25
N ARG A 4 -48.07 -17.06 -23.02
CA ARG A 4 -47.23 -16.83 -24.20
C ARG A 4 -48.12 -16.85 -25.44
N ILE A 5 -48.20 -15.74 -26.16
CA ILE A 5 -48.97 -15.63 -27.40
C ILE A 5 -48.02 -15.78 -28.57
N ARG A 6 -48.22 -16.81 -29.38
CA ARG A 6 -47.48 -17.03 -30.63
C ARG A 6 -48.33 -16.52 -31.80
N SER A 7 -47.84 -15.52 -32.51
CA SER A 7 -48.44 -15.01 -33.74
C SER A 7 -47.45 -15.09 -34.90
N ARG A 8 -47.85 -14.58 -36.07
CA ARG A 8 -46.95 -14.42 -37.22
C ARG A 8 -45.76 -13.48 -36.94
N ASP A 9 -45.93 -12.58 -35.98
CA ASP A 9 -44.94 -11.54 -35.64
C ASP A 9 -43.91 -12.02 -34.61
N GLY A 10 -44.16 -13.14 -33.92
CA GLY A 10 -43.25 -13.67 -32.92
C GLY A 10 -43.95 -14.32 -31.73
N LEU A 11 -43.19 -14.49 -30.64
CA LEU A 11 -43.69 -14.98 -29.37
C LEU A 11 -43.67 -13.83 -28.36
N GLU A 12 -44.85 -13.39 -27.95
CA GLU A 12 -45.02 -12.30 -26.98
C GLU A 12 -45.62 -12.84 -25.68
N ARG A 13 -45.50 -12.08 -24.59
CA ARG A 13 -46.01 -12.46 -23.27
C ARG A 13 -47.12 -11.50 -22.87
N VAL A 14 -48.27 -12.04 -22.50
CA VAL A 14 -49.42 -11.29 -22.02
C VAL A 14 -49.66 -11.63 -20.55
N SER A 15 -49.71 -10.60 -19.71
CA SER A 15 -50.04 -10.73 -18.29
C SER A 15 -51.55 -10.66 -18.10
N ILE A 16 -52.11 -11.53 -17.27
CA ILE A 16 -53.54 -11.55 -16.94
C ILE A 16 -53.64 -11.49 -15.43
N GLU A 17 -54.23 -10.43 -14.89
CA GLU A 17 -54.22 -10.20 -13.43
C GLU A 17 -55.04 -11.26 -12.68
N ASN A 18 -56.14 -11.74 -13.29
CA ASN A 18 -57.08 -12.67 -12.66
C ASN A 18 -56.75 -14.15 -12.96
N SER A 19 -56.77 -14.99 -11.91
CA SER A 19 -56.57 -16.45 -12.02
C SER A 19 -57.78 -17.21 -12.58
N VAL A 20 -58.95 -16.58 -12.65
CA VAL A 20 -60.23 -17.15 -13.14
C VAL A 20 -60.71 -16.39 -14.37
N ALA A 21 -59.81 -16.11 -15.31
CA ALA A 21 -60.15 -15.30 -16.47
C ALA A 21 -60.88 -16.08 -17.58
N THR A 22 -61.77 -15.38 -18.28
CA THR A 22 -62.50 -15.92 -19.45
C THR A 22 -61.76 -15.64 -20.75
N VAL A 23 -62.16 -16.31 -21.84
CA VAL A 23 -61.64 -16.02 -23.19
C VAL A 23 -61.86 -14.55 -23.56
N ALA A 24 -62.99 -13.93 -23.20
CA ALA A 24 -63.23 -12.51 -23.44
C ALA A 24 -62.21 -11.59 -22.74
N GLN A 25 -61.87 -11.91 -21.49
CA GLN A 25 -60.86 -11.18 -20.73
C GLN A 25 -59.47 -11.35 -21.35
N LEU A 26 -59.11 -12.57 -21.76
CA LEU A 26 -57.87 -12.82 -22.50
C LEU A 26 -57.79 -11.98 -23.79
N LYS A 27 -58.88 -11.91 -24.57
CA LYS A 27 -58.90 -11.08 -25.78
C LYS A 27 -58.72 -9.59 -25.48
N SER A 28 -59.32 -9.12 -24.38
CA SER A 28 -59.19 -7.73 -23.93
C SER A 28 -57.75 -7.41 -23.49
N GLU A 29 -57.09 -8.34 -22.79
CA GLU A 29 -55.68 -8.19 -22.41
C GLU A 29 -54.73 -8.19 -23.61
N ILE A 30 -55.03 -9.01 -24.63
CA ILE A 30 -54.30 -9.00 -25.90
C ILE A 30 -54.50 -7.67 -26.62
N GLU A 31 -55.69 -7.10 -26.63
CA GLU A 31 -55.93 -5.77 -27.22
C GLU A 31 -55.16 -4.68 -26.47
N SER A 32 -55.21 -4.68 -25.14
CA SER A 32 -54.53 -3.72 -24.28
C SER A 32 -53.00 -3.77 -24.44
N GLN A 33 -52.40 -4.98 -24.39
CA GLN A 33 -50.95 -5.16 -24.33
C GLN A 33 -50.31 -5.31 -25.73
N LEU A 34 -50.98 -5.98 -26.65
CA LEU A 34 -50.45 -6.31 -27.98
C LEU A 34 -51.06 -5.48 -29.12
N ARG A 35 -52.02 -4.59 -28.81
CA ARG A 35 -52.71 -3.68 -29.73
C ARG A 35 -53.40 -4.39 -30.91
N VAL A 36 -53.84 -5.63 -30.69
CA VAL A 36 -54.62 -6.38 -31.68
C VAL A 36 -56.11 -6.24 -31.34
N PRO A 37 -56.94 -5.63 -32.20
CA PRO A 37 -58.35 -5.39 -31.88
C PRO A 37 -59.12 -6.68 -31.61
N VAL A 38 -59.98 -6.72 -30.58
CA VAL A 38 -60.70 -7.96 -30.18
C VAL A 38 -61.47 -8.61 -31.33
N HIS A 39 -62.06 -7.81 -32.22
CA HIS A 39 -62.83 -8.28 -33.37
C HIS A 39 -61.97 -8.95 -34.46
N ALA A 40 -60.68 -8.66 -34.50
CA ALA A 40 -59.72 -9.25 -35.44
C ALA A 40 -59.02 -10.49 -34.87
N GLN A 41 -59.21 -10.80 -33.58
CA GLN A 41 -58.50 -11.89 -32.90
C GLN A 41 -59.19 -13.24 -33.07
N ILE A 42 -58.45 -14.17 -33.67
CA ILE A 42 -58.78 -15.60 -33.70
C ILE A 42 -57.74 -16.31 -32.83
N LEU A 43 -58.21 -16.97 -31.76
CA LEU A 43 -57.37 -17.65 -30.78
C LEU A 43 -57.60 -19.15 -30.86
N SER A 44 -56.53 -19.92 -30.71
CA SER A 44 -56.62 -21.37 -30.57
C SER A 44 -55.45 -21.92 -29.77
N THR A 45 -55.68 -23.06 -29.12
CA THR A 45 -54.63 -23.90 -28.55
C THR A 45 -53.88 -24.71 -29.61
N ASN A 46 -54.41 -24.80 -30.83
CA ASN A 46 -53.83 -25.56 -31.92
C ASN A 46 -52.83 -24.72 -32.75
N GLN A 47 -51.61 -25.22 -32.90
CA GLN A 47 -50.55 -24.59 -33.69
C GLN A 47 -50.93 -24.40 -35.17
N ASN A 48 -51.77 -25.29 -35.71
CA ASN A 48 -52.19 -25.26 -37.11
C ASN A 48 -52.94 -23.98 -37.49
N LEU A 49 -53.43 -23.21 -36.49
CA LEU A 49 -54.01 -21.89 -36.72
C LEU A 49 -53.06 -20.94 -37.47
N LEU A 50 -51.76 -21.02 -37.19
CA LEU A 50 -50.76 -20.18 -37.87
C LEU A 50 -50.41 -20.65 -39.28
N LEU A 51 -50.86 -21.84 -39.68
CA LEU A 51 -50.65 -22.41 -41.02
C LEU A 51 -51.86 -22.20 -41.94
N ALA A 52 -53.00 -21.75 -41.41
CA ALA A 52 -54.19 -21.44 -42.17
C ALA A 52 -53.93 -20.30 -43.15
N LYS A 53 -54.29 -20.49 -44.43
CA LYS A 53 -54.03 -19.53 -45.51
C LYS A 53 -55.28 -18.84 -46.03
N THR A 54 -56.45 -19.48 -45.87
CA THR A 54 -57.73 -18.93 -46.32
C THR A 54 -58.63 -18.59 -45.13
N PRO A 55 -59.54 -17.60 -45.25
CA PRO A 55 -60.52 -17.30 -44.21
C PRO A 55 -61.38 -18.51 -43.82
N ASN A 56 -61.67 -19.42 -44.76
CA ASN A 56 -62.40 -20.65 -44.49
C ASN A 56 -61.61 -21.61 -43.58
N ASP A 57 -60.29 -21.68 -43.71
CA ASP A 57 -59.45 -22.53 -42.85
C ASP A 57 -59.44 -22.02 -41.40
N LEU A 58 -59.52 -20.70 -41.21
CA LEU A 58 -59.56 -20.07 -39.89
C LEU A 58 -60.85 -20.37 -39.12
N THR A 59 -61.97 -20.56 -39.82
CA THR A 59 -63.26 -20.90 -39.18
C THR A 59 -63.31 -22.30 -38.57
N GLN A 60 -62.34 -23.17 -38.87
CA GLN A 60 -62.25 -24.52 -38.30
C GLN A 60 -61.76 -24.53 -36.84
N PHE A 61 -61.18 -23.42 -36.36
CA PHE A 61 -60.65 -23.30 -35.01
C PHE A 61 -61.68 -22.63 -34.08
N THR A 62 -62.56 -23.44 -33.49
CA THR A 62 -63.66 -22.98 -32.64
C THR A 62 -63.42 -23.20 -31.14
N ASP A 63 -62.24 -23.69 -30.75
CA ASP A 63 -61.92 -24.07 -29.36
C ASP A 63 -61.93 -22.89 -28.39
N MET A 64 -61.71 -21.66 -28.89
CA MET A 64 -61.80 -20.41 -28.10
C MET A 64 -62.84 -19.44 -28.68
N SER A 65 -63.91 -19.96 -29.28
CA SER A 65 -64.97 -19.14 -29.90
C SER A 65 -65.96 -18.55 -28.89
N ASP A 66 -66.25 -19.26 -27.79
CA ASP A 66 -67.17 -18.80 -26.75
C ASP A 66 -66.47 -17.83 -25.77
N PRO A 67 -66.90 -16.55 -25.69
CA PRO A 67 -66.29 -15.55 -24.81
C PRO A 67 -66.42 -15.87 -23.31
N ASN A 68 -67.40 -16.68 -22.91
CA ASN A 68 -67.66 -17.00 -21.50
C ASN A 68 -66.90 -18.23 -21.00
N THR A 69 -66.24 -18.97 -21.90
CA THR A 69 -65.44 -20.13 -21.52
C THR A 69 -64.27 -19.69 -20.64
N LEU A 70 -64.05 -20.41 -19.54
CA LEU A 70 -62.90 -20.19 -18.67
C LEU A 70 -61.64 -20.72 -19.36
N ILE A 71 -60.56 -19.95 -19.32
CA ILE A 71 -59.29 -20.40 -19.92
C ILE A 71 -58.71 -21.62 -19.18
N SER A 72 -59.01 -21.77 -17.89
CA SER A 72 -58.62 -22.95 -17.10
C SER A 72 -59.27 -24.24 -17.60
N SER A 73 -60.51 -24.19 -18.13
CA SER A 73 -61.16 -25.38 -18.71
C SER A 73 -60.56 -25.81 -20.05
N LEU A 74 -59.75 -24.96 -20.67
CA LEU A 74 -59.02 -25.24 -21.91
C LEU A 74 -57.58 -25.74 -21.66
N ASN A 75 -57.25 -26.14 -20.42
CA ASN A 75 -55.91 -26.52 -19.97
C ASN A 75 -54.85 -25.41 -20.16
N ILE A 76 -55.26 -24.15 -20.10
CA ILE A 76 -54.37 -23.00 -20.18
C ILE A 76 -53.96 -22.60 -18.75
N ALA A 77 -52.67 -22.73 -18.47
CA ALA A 77 -52.05 -22.37 -17.19
C ALA A 77 -50.95 -21.32 -17.38
N HIS A 78 -50.29 -20.94 -16.29
CA HIS A 78 -49.14 -20.04 -16.36
C HIS A 78 -48.05 -20.62 -17.29
N GLY A 79 -47.63 -19.85 -18.29
CA GLY A 79 -46.62 -20.24 -19.27
C GLY A 79 -47.14 -21.02 -20.47
N SER A 80 -48.43 -21.37 -20.52
CA SER A 80 -49.05 -22.00 -21.69
C SER A 80 -48.92 -21.12 -22.94
N ILE A 81 -48.83 -21.79 -24.09
CA ILE A 81 -48.73 -21.14 -25.40
C ILE A 81 -50.11 -21.14 -26.04
N ILE A 82 -50.54 -19.98 -26.52
CA ILE A 82 -51.77 -19.80 -27.30
C ILE A 82 -51.37 -19.23 -28.65
N PHE A 83 -52.00 -19.72 -29.72
CA PHE A 83 -51.78 -19.24 -31.07
C PHE A 83 -52.81 -18.15 -31.40
N LEU A 84 -52.33 -17.04 -31.96
CA LEU A 84 -53.14 -15.89 -32.34
C LEU A 84 -52.97 -15.61 -33.83
N ALA A 85 -54.08 -15.64 -34.56
CA ALA A 85 -54.19 -15.15 -35.93
C ALA A 85 -55.08 -13.89 -35.97
N TYR A 86 -54.68 -12.92 -36.78
CA TYR A 86 -55.43 -11.70 -37.06
C TYR A 86 -55.01 -11.12 -38.42
N GLU A 87 -55.88 -10.28 -38.97
CA GLU A 87 -55.62 -9.53 -40.21
C GLU A 87 -55.10 -8.12 -39.88
N GLY A 88 -54.19 -7.60 -40.71
CA GLY A 88 -53.63 -6.24 -40.58
C GLY A 88 -52.20 -6.17 -40.01
N GLU A 89 -51.41 -5.20 -40.47
CA GLU A 89 -50.03 -4.97 -40.01
C GLU A 89 -50.02 -4.16 -38.70
N ARG A 90 -49.09 -4.50 -37.79
CA ARG A 90 -48.85 -3.74 -36.55
C ARG A 90 -47.36 -3.50 -36.35
N THR A 91 -47.04 -2.43 -35.64
CA THR A 91 -45.67 -2.15 -35.19
C THR A 91 -45.36 -2.96 -33.95
N VAL A 92 -44.52 -3.98 -34.09
CA VAL A 92 -44.01 -4.81 -32.98
C VAL A 92 -42.77 -4.13 -32.41
N ALA A 93 -42.66 -4.05 -31.08
CA ALA A 93 -41.42 -3.58 -30.47
C ALA A 93 -40.27 -4.51 -30.88
N GLY A 94 -39.20 -3.94 -31.45
CA GLY A 94 -38.00 -4.69 -31.79
C GLY A 94 -37.38 -5.36 -30.56
N PRO A 95 -36.44 -6.31 -30.74
CA PRO A 95 -35.79 -6.95 -29.62
C PRO A 95 -35.16 -5.91 -28.70
N THR A 96 -35.43 -6.01 -27.40
CA THR A 96 -34.84 -5.15 -26.38
C THR A 96 -33.33 -5.43 -26.35
N PHE A 97 -32.56 -4.63 -27.06
CA PHE A 97 -31.09 -4.65 -26.96
C PHE A 97 -30.70 -4.06 -25.61
N HIS A 98 -30.52 -4.92 -24.62
CA HIS A 98 -29.72 -4.57 -23.47
C HIS A 98 -28.25 -4.69 -23.90
N PRO A 99 -27.47 -3.59 -24.00
CA PRO A 99 -26.03 -3.72 -24.09
C PRO A 99 -25.59 -4.53 -22.87
N ALA A 100 -25.01 -5.71 -23.11
CA ALA A 100 -24.67 -6.64 -22.06
C ALA A 100 -23.58 -6.02 -21.17
N GLY A 101 -23.99 -5.47 -20.02
CA GLY A 101 -23.13 -5.32 -18.87
C GLY A 101 -22.68 -6.72 -18.44
N SER A 102 -21.38 -6.99 -18.64
CA SER A 102 -20.46 -7.87 -17.90
C SER A 102 -20.93 -9.18 -17.25
N PHE A 103 -22.10 -9.74 -17.57
CA PHE A 103 -22.56 -11.01 -17.02
C PHE A 103 -22.61 -12.05 -18.14
N GLY A 104 -21.51 -12.81 -18.29
CA GLY A 104 -21.45 -13.95 -19.21
C GLY A 104 -20.31 -13.96 -20.24
N LYS A 105 -19.33 -13.04 -20.16
CA LYS A 105 -18.08 -13.22 -20.93
C LYS A 105 -17.41 -14.49 -20.39
N LYS A 106 -17.42 -15.57 -21.17
CA LYS A 106 -16.62 -16.78 -20.86
C LYS A 106 -15.17 -16.31 -20.73
N MET A 107 -14.56 -16.46 -19.56
CA MET A 107 -13.14 -16.16 -19.38
C MET A 107 -12.36 -16.97 -20.42
N THR A 108 -11.69 -16.27 -21.34
CA THR A 108 -10.77 -16.88 -22.28
C THR A 108 -9.49 -17.29 -21.56
N MET A 109 -8.68 -18.17 -22.15
CA MET A 109 -7.34 -18.47 -21.61
C MET A 109 -6.51 -17.18 -21.45
N ASP A 110 -6.65 -16.22 -22.37
CA ASP A 110 -5.98 -14.92 -22.25
C ASP A 110 -6.52 -14.07 -21.09
N ASP A 111 -7.83 -14.13 -20.80
CA ASP A 111 -8.42 -13.48 -19.61
C ASP A 111 -7.97 -14.19 -18.31
N LEU A 112 -7.63 -15.49 -18.35
CA LEU A 112 -7.04 -16.24 -17.24
C LEU A 112 -5.56 -15.90 -17.04
N ILE A 113 -4.78 -15.82 -18.13
CA ILE A 113 -3.38 -15.39 -18.14
C ILE A 113 -3.27 -13.92 -17.69
N ALA A 114 -4.19 -13.06 -18.11
CA ALA A 114 -4.25 -11.66 -17.68
C ALA A 114 -4.63 -11.48 -16.20
N LYS A 115 -5.25 -12.50 -15.57
CA LYS A 115 -5.47 -12.54 -14.12
C LYS A 115 -4.27 -13.08 -13.35
N GLN A 116 -3.31 -13.69 -14.02
CA GLN A 116 -2.12 -14.23 -13.38
C GLN A 116 -1.17 -13.08 -13.01
N MET A 117 -0.63 -13.12 -11.79
CA MET A 117 0.27 -12.07 -11.31
C MET A 117 1.61 -12.20 -12.02
N ARG A 118 1.91 -11.26 -12.91
CA ARG A 118 3.17 -11.22 -13.65
C ARG A 118 4.12 -10.22 -12.99
N ILE A 119 5.30 -10.69 -12.63
CA ILE A 119 6.37 -9.86 -12.08
C ILE A 119 7.32 -9.52 -13.23
N THR A 120 7.54 -8.22 -13.43
CA THR A 120 8.47 -7.67 -14.41
C THR A 120 9.34 -6.62 -13.74
N ARG A 121 10.57 -6.47 -14.20
CA ARG A 121 11.48 -5.44 -13.70
C ARG A 121 10.87 -4.05 -13.95
N GLN A 122 10.93 -3.21 -12.93
CA GLN A 122 10.59 -1.79 -13.05
C GLN A 122 11.87 -1.04 -13.41
N GLU A 123 11.84 -0.31 -14.54
CA GLU A 123 13.03 0.35 -15.06
C GLU A 123 13.29 1.72 -14.42
N ASN A 124 12.23 2.46 -14.09
CA ASN A 124 12.34 3.82 -13.56
C ASN A 124 11.84 3.89 -12.12
N PRO A 125 12.61 4.46 -11.19
CA PRO A 125 12.12 4.80 -9.86
C PRO A 125 11.15 5.98 -9.95
N HIS A 126 10.32 6.15 -8.93
CA HIS A 126 9.56 7.37 -8.70
C HIS A 126 10.44 8.47 -8.07
N CYS A 127 11.47 8.08 -7.33
CA CYS A 127 12.51 9.00 -6.84
C CYS A 127 13.56 9.25 -7.94
N GLU A 128 13.69 10.48 -8.42
CA GLU A 128 14.66 10.82 -9.48
C GLU A 128 16.11 10.69 -8.97
N LEU A 129 16.34 11.19 -7.76
CA LEU A 129 17.61 11.14 -7.06
C LEU A 129 17.39 11.27 -5.55
N VAL A 130 18.32 10.70 -4.80
CA VAL A 130 18.48 10.92 -3.36
C VAL A 130 19.75 11.71 -3.12
N SER A 131 19.68 12.74 -2.26
CA SER A 131 20.82 13.53 -1.82
C SER A 131 21.02 13.36 -0.33
N PHE A 132 22.22 13.02 0.11
CA PHE A 132 22.55 12.89 1.54
C PHE A 132 23.32 14.11 2.03
N ASP A 133 22.98 14.60 3.22
CA ASP A 133 23.82 15.58 3.90
C ASP A 133 25.20 14.97 4.19
N ARG A 134 26.25 15.70 3.82
CA ARG A 134 27.63 15.24 3.93
C ARG A 134 28.04 14.95 5.37
N ASP A 135 27.62 15.78 6.32
CA ASP A 135 28.01 15.62 7.72
C ASP A 135 27.26 14.44 8.35
N ALA A 136 25.96 14.28 8.06
CA ALA A 136 25.17 13.12 8.48
C ALA A 136 25.71 11.80 7.91
N ALA A 137 26.05 11.77 6.61
CA ALA A 137 26.60 10.58 5.97
C ALA A 137 27.98 10.23 6.53
N ASN A 138 28.89 11.19 6.67
CA ASN A 138 30.22 10.97 7.22
C ASN A 138 30.16 10.43 8.65
N ALA A 139 29.27 10.99 9.46
CA ALA A 139 29.10 10.53 10.81
C ALA A 139 28.67 9.06 10.81
N PHE A 140 27.56 8.71 10.14
CA PHE A 140 27.07 7.33 10.09
C PHE A 140 28.15 6.34 9.64
N GLN A 141 28.96 6.71 8.63
CA GLN A 141 30.11 5.91 8.19
C GLN A 141 31.16 5.71 9.28
N HIS A 142 31.59 6.78 9.95
CA HIS A 142 32.60 6.72 11.01
C HIS A 142 32.17 5.77 12.12
N TYR A 143 30.92 5.83 12.56
CA TYR A 143 30.45 4.96 13.64
C TYR A 143 30.44 3.49 13.24
N VAL A 144 29.90 3.17 12.05
CA VAL A 144 29.83 1.78 11.59
C VAL A 144 31.21 1.21 11.35
N ASN A 145 32.14 2.01 10.80
CA ASN A 145 33.51 1.59 10.54
C ASN A 145 34.33 1.42 11.83
N GLU A 146 34.33 2.43 12.72
CA GLU A 146 35.19 2.44 13.91
C GLU A 146 34.65 1.58 15.06
N THR A 147 33.32 1.56 15.26
CA THR A 147 32.73 0.91 16.43
C THR A 147 32.30 -0.52 16.15
N LEU A 148 31.75 -0.77 14.97
CA LEU A 148 31.14 -2.06 14.64
C LEU A 148 31.98 -2.87 13.65
N ALA A 149 32.91 -2.23 12.93
CA ALA A 149 33.68 -2.82 11.84
C ALA A 149 32.81 -3.66 10.88
N PHE A 150 31.54 -3.24 10.67
CA PHE A 150 30.54 -3.94 9.86
C PHE A 150 30.33 -5.43 10.26
N ALA A 151 30.58 -5.78 11.53
CA ALA A 151 30.37 -7.14 12.05
C ALA A 151 28.89 -7.47 12.30
N VAL A 152 28.06 -6.45 12.53
CA VAL A 152 26.61 -6.56 12.72
C VAL A 152 25.90 -5.50 11.88
N LYS A 153 24.67 -5.80 11.47
CA LYS A 153 23.80 -4.84 10.78
C LYS A 153 23.36 -3.72 11.71
N ARG A 154 23.19 -2.53 11.13
CA ARG A 154 22.68 -1.33 11.78
C ARG A 154 21.74 -0.64 10.80
N GLY A 155 20.68 0.00 11.27
CA GLY A 155 19.81 0.80 10.42
C GLY A 155 19.20 1.99 11.10
N GLY A 156 18.65 2.87 10.28
CA GLY A 156 18.07 4.14 10.70
C GLY A 156 16.97 4.60 9.76
N LEU A 157 16.07 5.42 10.28
CA LEU A 157 15.04 6.10 9.51
C LEU A 157 15.59 7.43 9.01
N MET A 158 15.45 7.67 7.72
CA MET A 158 15.93 8.88 7.05
C MET A 158 14.83 9.95 7.07
N TYR A 159 15.21 11.16 7.43
CA TYR A 159 14.33 12.32 7.46
C TYR A 159 14.89 13.46 6.61
N GLY A 160 13.99 14.18 5.96
CA GLY A 160 14.34 15.37 5.20
C GLY A 160 13.18 15.82 4.32
N THR A 161 13.46 16.30 3.11
CA THR A 161 12.48 16.92 2.23
C THR A 161 12.33 16.20 0.90
N VAL A 162 11.20 16.42 0.23
CA VAL A 162 10.91 15.89 -1.09
C VAL A 162 10.46 17.04 -1.97
N SER A 163 11.18 17.27 -3.07
CA SER A 163 10.84 18.31 -4.04
C SER A 163 9.68 17.89 -4.94
N GLU A 164 9.04 18.86 -5.61
CA GLU A 164 7.98 18.58 -6.60
C GLU A 164 8.47 17.75 -7.80
N GLU A 165 9.79 17.77 -8.07
CA GLU A 165 10.43 17.00 -9.14
C GLU A 165 10.73 15.55 -8.73
N GLY A 166 10.42 15.15 -7.48
CA GLY A 166 10.67 13.80 -6.97
C GLY A 166 12.12 13.59 -6.50
N LYS A 167 12.81 14.68 -6.14
CA LYS A 167 14.15 14.62 -5.52
C LYS A 167 14.01 14.53 -4.01
N VAL A 168 14.67 13.56 -3.41
CA VAL A 168 14.68 13.34 -1.95
C VAL A 168 15.97 13.89 -1.37
N GLU A 169 15.88 14.81 -0.43
CA GLU A 169 17.01 15.34 0.33
C GLU A 169 16.93 14.80 1.75
N VAL A 170 17.96 14.08 2.18
CA VAL A 170 18.09 13.48 3.51
C VAL A 170 18.97 14.37 4.37
N ASP A 171 18.34 15.03 5.36
CA ASP A 171 18.99 15.98 6.25
C ASP A 171 19.58 15.29 7.50
N PHE A 172 18.89 14.27 8.03
CA PHE A 172 19.39 13.51 9.18
C PHE A 172 18.88 12.06 9.21
N ILE A 173 19.54 11.24 10.00
CA ILE A 173 19.22 9.82 10.20
C ILE A 173 18.90 9.61 11.69
N TYR A 174 17.71 9.10 11.98
CA TYR A 174 17.33 8.68 13.33
C TYR A 174 17.53 7.17 13.49
N GLU A 175 18.33 6.76 14.46
CA GLU A 175 18.57 5.36 14.78
C GLU A 175 17.63 4.90 15.90
N PRO A 176 16.55 4.14 15.59
CA PRO A 176 15.71 3.59 16.66
C PRO A 176 16.50 2.55 17.48
N PRO A 177 16.06 2.26 18.72
CA PRO A 177 16.56 1.12 19.47
C PRO A 177 16.51 -0.14 18.60
N GLN A 178 17.58 -0.92 18.56
CA GLN A 178 17.70 -2.01 17.59
C GLN A 178 18.64 -3.11 18.07
N GLN A 179 18.47 -4.31 17.52
CA GLN A 179 19.35 -5.46 17.69
C GLN A 179 19.82 -5.94 16.32
N GLY A 180 21.10 -5.73 16.04
CA GLY A 180 21.76 -6.20 14.84
C GLY A 180 22.43 -7.55 15.04
N THR A 181 22.35 -8.42 14.05
CA THR A 181 23.19 -9.61 13.91
C THR A 181 23.93 -9.54 12.58
N GLU A 182 24.70 -10.58 12.23
CA GLU A 182 25.37 -10.63 10.93
C GLU A 182 24.38 -10.69 9.75
N GLU A 183 23.23 -11.34 9.96
CA GLU A 183 22.26 -11.64 8.90
C GLU A 183 21.01 -10.76 8.97
N ASN A 184 20.59 -10.37 10.18
CA ASN A 184 19.31 -9.73 10.42
C ASN A 184 19.46 -8.44 11.22
N LEU A 185 18.50 -7.54 11.05
CA LEU A 185 18.37 -6.32 11.80
C LEU A 185 16.95 -6.22 12.37
N LEU A 186 16.84 -6.21 13.70
CA LEU A 186 15.57 -6.05 14.39
C LEU A 186 15.47 -4.63 14.95
N LEU A 187 14.50 -3.85 14.45
CA LEU A 187 14.18 -2.53 14.99
C LEU A 187 13.20 -2.68 16.16
N LEU A 188 13.61 -2.26 17.35
CA LEU A 188 12.79 -2.20 18.57
C LEU A 188 12.11 -0.82 18.65
N ARG A 189 11.19 -0.59 17.71
CA ARG A 189 10.48 0.68 17.54
C ARG A 189 9.66 1.04 18.78
N ASP A 190 9.79 2.27 19.23
CA ASP A 190 8.98 2.88 20.29
C ASP A 190 7.99 3.89 19.67
N PRO A 191 6.68 3.57 19.63
CA PRO A 191 5.69 4.46 19.03
C PRO A 191 5.58 5.84 19.70
N ASP A 192 5.93 5.96 20.97
CA ASP A 192 5.83 7.24 21.68
C ASP A 192 7.06 8.13 21.39
N GLU A 193 8.25 7.54 21.32
CA GLU A 193 9.44 8.26 20.86
C GLU A 193 9.34 8.64 19.38
N GLU A 194 8.85 7.74 18.52
CA GLU A 194 8.67 8.04 17.10
C GLU A 194 7.71 9.21 16.86
N LYS A 195 6.66 9.37 17.68
CA LYS A 195 5.78 10.55 17.60
C LYS A 195 6.53 11.84 17.90
N LEU A 196 7.46 11.83 18.86
CA LEU A 196 8.28 13.00 19.17
C LEU A 196 9.21 13.33 17.99
N VAL A 197 9.88 12.33 17.44
CA VAL A 197 10.75 12.45 16.26
C VAL A 197 9.96 13.03 15.08
N GLU A 198 8.76 12.51 14.83
CA GLU A 198 7.86 12.99 13.77
C GLU A 198 7.38 14.44 14.03
N ALA A 199 7.05 14.80 15.26
CA ALA A 199 6.64 16.16 15.62
C ALA A 199 7.79 17.17 15.43
N ILE A 200 9.02 16.81 15.80
CA ILE A 200 10.22 17.64 15.57
C ILE A 200 10.46 17.77 14.07
N ALA A 201 10.47 16.67 13.32
CA ALA A 201 10.67 16.69 11.88
C ALA A 201 9.62 17.58 11.19
N LEU A 202 8.34 17.44 11.55
CA LEU A 202 7.27 18.28 11.01
C LEU A 202 7.49 19.77 11.33
N GLY A 203 7.90 20.10 12.56
CA GLY A 203 8.23 21.48 12.95
C GLY A 203 9.46 22.05 12.25
N LEU A 204 10.37 21.19 11.80
CA LEU A 204 11.51 21.54 10.95
C LEU A 204 11.15 21.59 9.44
N GLY A 205 9.90 21.30 9.07
CA GLY A 205 9.46 21.23 7.68
C GLY A 205 9.95 19.98 6.93
N MET A 206 10.35 18.96 7.66
CA MET A 206 10.85 17.69 7.16
C MET A 206 9.81 16.58 7.36
N ARG A 207 10.03 15.44 6.72
CA ARG A 207 9.25 14.22 6.90
C ARG A 207 10.15 12.99 6.84
N LYS A 208 9.61 11.85 7.24
CA LYS A 208 10.23 10.54 7.02
C LYS A 208 10.26 10.26 5.51
N VAL A 209 11.45 10.04 4.96
CA VAL A 209 11.68 9.88 3.51
C VAL A 209 12.27 8.53 3.11
N GLY A 210 12.80 7.76 4.07
CA GLY A 210 13.36 6.47 3.75
C GLY A 210 13.91 5.69 4.92
N PHE A 211 14.60 4.60 4.58
CA PHE A 211 15.30 3.71 5.50
C PHE A 211 16.73 3.48 5.01
N ILE A 212 17.69 3.47 5.92
CA ILE A 212 19.09 3.15 5.65
C ILE A 212 19.52 1.97 6.51
N PHE A 213 20.32 1.06 5.96
CA PHE A 213 20.94 0.00 6.76
C PHE A 213 22.32 -0.40 6.22
N THR A 214 23.10 -1.07 7.05
CA THR A 214 24.44 -1.56 6.72
C THR A 214 24.40 -3.04 6.34
N GLN A 215 25.21 -3.40 5.35
CA GLN A 215 25.53 -4.80 5.07
C GLN A 215 26.83 -5.20 5.75
N THR A 216 26.92 -6.47 6.16
CA THR A 216 28.12 -7.00 6.79
C THR A 216 29.16 -7.41 5.75
N ILE A 217 30.44 -7.42 6.14
CA ILE A 217 31.56 -7.78 5.25
C ILE A 217 31.41 -9.19 4.66
N SER A 218 30.80 -10.11 5.41
CA SER A 218 30.53 -11.47 4.95
C SER A 218 29.49 -11.53 3.82
N GLN A 219 28.56 -10.58 3.81
CA GLN A 219 27.49 -10.50 2.81
C GLN A 219 27.99 -9.86 1.51
N ASP A 220 28.90 -8.89 1.58
CA ASP A 220 29.50 -8.25 0.39
C ASP A 220 30.20 -9.25 -0.55
N LYS A 221 30.62 -10.41 -0.02
CA LYS A 221 31.22 -11.50 -0.80
C LYS A 221 30.21 -12.40 -1.54
N LYS A 222 28.90 -12.16 -1.40
CA LYS A 222 27.83 -12.99 -1.95
C LYS A 222 27.26 -12.38 -3.25
N ASP A 223 26.76 -13.22 -4.15
CA ASP A 223 26.23 -12.83 -5.48
C ASP A 223 24.74 -12.38 -5.43
N TYR A 224 24.43 -11.41 -4.57
CA TYR A 224 23.12 -10.76 -4.53
C TYR A 224 23.21 -9.35 -3.93
N THR A 225 22.31 -8.45 -4.34
CA THR A 225 22.28 -7.07 -3.82
C THR A 225 21.58 -6.97 -2.48
N MET A 226 20.42 -7.60 -2.31
CA MET A 226 19.70 -7.67 -1.02
C MET A 226 19.18 -9.07 -0.76
N SER A 227 19.22 -9.48 0.50
CA SER A 227 18.63 -10.75 0.94
C SER A 227 17.10 -10.65 1.04
N ASN A 228 16.42 -11.81 1.07
CA ASN A 228 14.98 -11.87 1.30
C ASN A 228 14.55 -11.11 2.57
N ALA A 229 15.28 -11.29 3.67
CA ALA A 229 14.98 -10.62 4.94
C ALA A 229 15.09 -9.08 4.82
N GLU A 230 16.09 -8.59 4.06
CA GLU A 230 16.26 -7.17 3.79
C GLU A 230 15.16 -6.63 2.88
N ILE A 231 14.78 -7.38 1.83
CA ILE A 231 13.65 -7.01 0.96
C ILE A 231 12.37 -6.90 1.77
N LEU A 232 12.09 -7.86 2.65
CA LEU A 232 10.89 -7.86 3.49
C LEU A 232 10.86 -6.67 4.44
N GLN A 233 11.98 -6.35 5.10
CA GLN A 233 12.06 -5.19 5.98
C GLN A 233 11.95 -3.87 5.19
N ALA A 234 12.62 -3.76 4.05
CA ALA A 234 12.59 -2.56 3.22
C ALA A 234 11.19 -2.30 2.65
N VAL A 235 10.50 -3.34 2.15
CA VAL A 235 9.14 -3.22 1.62
C VAL A 235 8.11 -2.99 2.71
N GLU A 236 8.30 -3.53 3.92
CA GLU A 236 7.46 -3.24 5.08
C GLU A 236 7.50 -1.73 5.41
N LEU A 237 8.69 -1.17 5.56
CA LEU A 237 8.87 0.25 5.85
C LEU A 237 8.38 1.16 4.70
N HIS A 238 8.62 0.76 3.45
CA HIS A 238 8.08 1.48 2.29
C HIS A 238 6.54 1.39 2.27
N ALA A 239 5.94 0.24 2.55
CA ALA A 239 4.50 0.07 2.53
C ALA A 239 3.77 0.83 3.64
N GLU A 240 4.42 0.99 4.80
CA GLU A 240 3.99 1.85 5.91
C GLU A 240 4.12 3.34 5.56
N GLY A 241 5.16 3.70 4.80
CA GLY A 241 5.34 5.04 4.28
C GLY A 241 4.24 5.42 3.29
N ASP A 242 3.64 6.60 3.46
CA ASP A 242 2.73 7.20 2.47
C ASP A 242 3.51 8.11 1.50
N LEU A 243 4.72 7.68 1.12
CA LEU A 243 5.61 8.43 0.24
C LEU A 243 5.94 7.58 -1.00
N LYS A 244 5.59 8.09 -2.17
CA LYS A 244 5.84 7.42 -3.45
C LYS A 244 7.31 7.41 -3.82
N GLU A 245 8.06 8.41 -3.36
CA GLU A 245 9.50 8.60 -3.58
C GLU A 245 10.36 7.93 -2.49
N TRP A 246 9.80 7.05 -1.66
CA TRP A 246 10.52 6.39 -0.57
C TRP A 246 11.81 5.73 -1.04
N VAL A 247 12.90 5.98 -0.32
CA VAL A 247 14.24 5.48 -0.64
C VAL A 247 14.71 4.48 0.43
N THR A 248 15.33 3.40 -0.03
CA THR A 248 16.08 2.45 0.80
C THR A 248 17.57 2.57 0.46
N ALA A 249 18.38 2.99 1.42
CA ALA A 249 19.82 3.12 1.26
C ALA A 249 20.55 1.95 1.92
N VAL A 250 21.59 1.46 1.26
CA VAL A 250 22.45 0.37 1.72
C VAL A 250 23.87 0.89 1.84
N VAL A 251 24.48 0.65 2.98
CA VAL A 251 25.87 1.05 3.26
C VAL A 251 26.74 -0.20 3.29
N LYS A 252 27.75 -0.25 2.42
CA LYS A 252 28.68 -1.37 2.28
C LYS A 252 30.10 -0.91 2.57
N LEU A 253 30.95 -1.85 2.99
CA LEU A 253 32.38 -1.62 3.13
C LEU A 253 33.11 -2.30 1.98
N GLU A 254 33.64 -1.52 1.05
CA GLU A 254 34.49 -2.04 -0.02
C GLU A 254 35.95 -2.04 0.45
N VAL A 255 36.57 -3.21 0.42
CA VAL A 255 38.01 -3.33 0.71
C VAL A 255 38.77 -3.20 -0.60
N ASN A 256 39.45 -2.07 -0.77
CA ASN A 256 40.29 -1.79 -1.93
C ASN A 256 41.50 -2.76 -1.99
N GLU A 257 42.05 -2.92 -3.19
CA GLU A 257 43.21 -3.80 -3.44
C GLU A 257 44.45 -3.43 -2.57
N ASP A 258 44.56 -2.17 -2.16
CA ASP A 258 45.62 -1.65 -1.28
C ASP A 258 45.38 -1.93 0.21
N GLY A 259 44.29 -2.63 0.57
CA GLY A 259 43.90 -2.92 1.95
C GLY A 259 43.24 -1.75 2.68
N GLY A 260 42.93 -0.65 1.97
CA GLY A 260 42.09 0.44 2.48
C GLY A 260 40.62 0.03 2.45
N ALA A 261 39.85 0.39 3.48
CA ALA A 261 38.42 0.15 3.53
C ALA A 261 37.68 1.45 3.24
N ASP A 262 36.90 1.48 2.17
CA ASP A 262 36.07 2.62 1.77
C ASP A 262 34.60 2.29 1.96
N VAL A 263 33.80 3.27 2.34
CA VAL A 263 32.37 3.06 2.62
C VAL A 263 31.56 3.48 1.40
N HIS A 264 30.86 2.53 0.79
CA HIS A 264 30.05 2.74 -0.39
C HIS A 264 28.56 2.84 -0.03
N PHE A 265 27.86 3.77 -0.68
CA PHE A 265 26.41 3.93 -0.55
C PHE A 265 25.74 3.49 -1.84
N GLU A 266 24.72 2.64 -1.71
CA GLU A 266 23.81 2.30 -2.77
C GLU A 266 22.39 2.72 -2.38
N ALA A 267 21.61 3.20 -3.34
CA ALA A 267 20.25 3.64 -3.09
C ALA A 267 19.29 2.92 -4.04
N PHE A 268 18.21 2.43 -3.46
CA PHE A 268 17.19 1.66 -4.14
C PHE A 268 15.81 2.13 -3.76
N GLN A 269 14.85 1.86 -4.63
CA GLN A 269 13.45 1.92 -4.35
C GLN A 269 12.84 0.54 -4.58
N MET A 270 12.00 0.09 -3.66
CA MET A 270 11.24 -1.15 -3.87
C MET A 270 10.25 -0.92 -5.01
N SER A 271 10.18 -1.86 -5.96
CA SER A 271 9.28 -1.76 -7.10
C SER A 271 7.81 -1.74 -6.66
N ASP A 272 6.95 -1.11 -7.47
CA ASP A 272 5.51 -1.05 -7.21
C ASP A 272 4.91 -2.45 -7.06
N MET A 273 5.45 -3.41 -7.81
CA MET A 273 5.06 -4.81 -7.72
C MET A 273 5.46 -5.42 -6.37
N CYS A 274 6.66 -5.14 -5.86
CA CYS A 274 7.10 -5.59 -4.55
C CYS A 274 6.16 -5.08 -3.44
N VAL A 275 5.89 -3.77 -3.43
CA VAL A 275 5.00 -3.12 -2.45
C VAL A 275 3.59 -3.71 -2.53
N ARG A 276 3.08 -3.93 -3.74
CA ARG A 276 1.77 -4.56 -3.95
C ARG A 276 1.72 -5.98 -3.42
N LEU A 277 2.70 -6.82 -3.76
CA LEU A 277 2.78 -8.21 -3.30
C LEU A 277 2.84 -8.29 -1.77
N PHE A 278 3.56 -7.37 -1.14
CA PHE A 278 3.62 -7.26 0.32
C PHE A 278 2.25 -6.90 0.92
N LYS A 279 1.60 -5.84 0.42
CA LYS A 279 0.28 -5.40 0.89
C LYS A 279 -0.81 -6.46 0.70
N GLU A 280 -0.71 -7.27 -0.35
CA GLU A 280 -1.62 -8.38 -0.61
C GLU A 280 -1.26 -9.67 0.16
N GLY A 281 -0.16 -9.69 0.94
CA GLY A 281 0.27 -10.85 1.73
C GLY A 281 0.79 -12.02 0.88
N TRP A 282 1.42 -11.75 -0.26
CA TRP A 282 1.92 -12.80 -1.15
C TRP A 282 3.29 -13.35 -0.73
N PHE A 283 4.07 -12.62 0.05
CA PHE A 283 5.35 -13.11 0.58
C PHE A 283 5.14 -14.17 1.66
N GLU A 284 5.90 -15.26 1.57
CA GLU A 284 5.93 -16.29 2.60
C GLU A 284 6.93 -15.89 3.70
N ARG A 285 6.42 -15.76 4.94
CA ARG A 285 7.21 -15.30 6.11
C ARG A 285 7.67 -16.45 7.01
N ASP A 286 6.90 -17.54 7.05
CA ASP A 286 7.17 -18.71 7.90
C ASP A 286 7.91 -19.78 7.09
N ILE A 287 9.23 -19.66 7.04
CA ILE A 287 10.07 -20.51 6.22
C ILE A 287 10.67 -21.62 7.09
N GLN A 288 10.27 -22.88 6.86
CA GLN A 288 10.81 -24.05 7.59
C GLN A 288 12.11 -24.62 6.99
N GLU A 289 12.47 -24.18 5.78
CA GLU A 289 13.62 -24.68 5.01
C GLU A 289 14.57 -23.54 4.68
N GLU A 290 15.88 -23.78 4.72
CA GLU A 290 16.90 -22.78 4.36
C GLU A 290 16.73 -22.35 2.88
N ILE A 291 16.18 -21.15 2.64
CA ILE A 291 16.02 -20.59 1.29
C ILE A 291 17.30 -19.86 0.93
N ASP A 292 17.67 -19.92 -0.36
CA ASP A 292 18.69 -19.05 -0.93
C ASP A 292 18.35 -17.56 -0.62
N PRO A 293 19.22 -16.82 0.09
CA PRO A 293 19.00 -15.42 0.42
C PRO A 293 18.68 -14.54 -0.80
N LYS A 294 19.12 -14.93 -2.00
CA LYS A 294 18.86 -14.24 -3.28
C LYS A 294 17.39 -14.31 -3.73
N LEU A 295 16.60 -15.24 -3.17
CA LEU A 295 15.26 -15.55 -3.63
C LEU A 295 14.19 -15.22 -2.58
N SER A 296 13.11 -14.60 -3.03
CA SER A 296 11.89 -14.43 -2.27
C SER A 296 10.82 -15.44 -2.67
N ARG A 297 10.24 -16.12 -1.68
CA ARG A 297 9.21 -17.15 -1.91
C ARG A 297 7.80 -16.56 -1.76
N MET A 298 6.95 -16.90 -2.72
CA MET A 298 5.57 -16.46 -2.83
C MET A 298 4.61 -17.57 -2.38
N THR A 299 3.52 -17.18 -1.70
CA THR A 299 2.44 -18.08 -1.28
C THR A 299 1.59 -18.60 -2.44
N LYS A 300 1.64 -17.93 -3.59
CA LYS A 300 0.88 -18.24 -4.82
C LYS A 300 1.83 -18.26 -6.02
N ASP A 301 1.41 -18.96 -7.07
CA ASP A 301 2.18 -19.01 -8.32
C ASP A 301 2.17 -17.64 -9.02
N VAL A 302 3.35 -17.15 -9.37
CA VAL A 302 3.59 -15.89 -10.09
C VAL A 302 4.30 -16.19 -11.41
N VAL A 303 4.09 -15.33 -12.41
CA VAL A 303 4.75 -15.45 -13.71
C VAL A 303 5.98 -14.56 -13.74
N VAL A 304 7.16 -15.16 -13.86
CA VAL A 304 8.44 -14.46 -14.06
C VAL A 304 9.04 -14.93 -15.37
N GLY A 305 9.35 -14.00 -16.29
CA GLY A 305 9.94 -14.35 -17.59
C GLY A 305 9.10 -15.31 -18.45
N GLY A 306 7.78 -15.37 -18.22
CA GLY A 306 6.87 -16.29 -18.93
C GLY A 306 6.81 -17.71 -18.36
N LYS A 307 7.41 -17.95 -17.19
CA LYS A 307 7.31 -19.22 -16.45
C LYS A 307 6.59 -19.00 -15.12
N ASP A 308 5.81 -20.00 -14.73
CA ASP A 308 5.17 -20.04 -13.42
C ASP A 308 6.19 -20.50 -12.39
N THR A 309 6.38 -19.71 -11.35
CA THR A 309 7.31 -19.98 -10.25
C THR A 309 6.73 -19.45 -8.94
N ARG A 310 7.24 -19.96 -7.82
CA ARG A 310 7.01 -19.38 -6.49
C ARG A 310 8.24 -18.68 -5.94
N GLU A 311 9.40 -18.91 -6.54
CA GLU A 311 10.65 -18.28 -6.16
C GLU A 311 10.96 -17.18 -7.17
N VAL A 312 11.17 -15.97 -6.65
CA VAL A 312 11.42 -14.76 -7.43
C VAL A 312 12.76 -14.22 -7.01
N ASP A 313 13.62 -13.92 -7.98
CA ASP A 313 14.90 -13.25 -7.73
C ASP A 313 14.66 -11.84 -7.17
N ASN A 314 15.35 -11.51 -6.07
CA ASN A 314 15.19 -10.24 -5.36
C ASN A 314 15.49 -9.02 -6.25
N ASP A 315 16.32 -9.17 -7.29
CA ASP A 315 16.65 -8.08 -8.22
C ASP A 315 15.43 -7.57 -9.00
N PHE A 316 14.36 -8.35 -9.14
CA PHE A 316 13.10 -7.87 -9.74
C PHE A 316 12.37 -6.84 -8.86
N PHE A 317 12.69 -6.80 -7.57
CA PHE A 317 12.10 -5.86 -6.62
C PHE A 317 12.91 -4.59 -6.44
N LEU A 318 14.14 -4.54 -6.96
CA LEU A 318 15.05 -3.42 -6.77
C LEU A 318 15.04 -2.49 -7.99
N VAL A 319 14.83 -1.21 -7.72
CA VAL A 319 14.96 -0.13 -8.70
C VAL A 319 16.05 0.82 -8.24
N VAL A 320 17.10 1.01 -9.03
CA VAL A 320 18.27 1.82 -8.64
C VAL A 320 17.92 3.30 -8.65
N VAL A 321 18.35 4.02 -7.61
CA VAL A 321 18.19 5.47 -7.45
C VAL A 321 19.56 6.14 -7.49
N LYS A 322 19.66 7.30 -8.15
CA LYS A 322 20.92 8.05 -8.23
C LYS A 322 21.21 8.75 -6.91
N ILE A 323 22.47 8.76 -6.50
CA ILE A 323 22.94 9.39 -5.27
C ILE A 323 23.67 10.69 -5.58
N PHE A 324 23.37 11.73 -4.81
CA PHE A 324 24.08 13.00 -4.74
C PHE A 324 24.40 13.33 -3.27
N ASP A 325 25.22 14.35 -3.05
CA ASP A 325 25.44 14.94 -1.74
C ASP A 325 25.00 16.40 -1.72
N HIS A 326 24.62 16.87 -0.54
CA HIS A 326 24.40 18.28 -0.28
C HIS A 326 25.01 18.66 1.08
N GLN A 327 25.00 19.94 1.38
CA GLN A 327 25.45 20.45 2.66
C GLN A 327 24.37 21.38 3.21
N VAL A 328 23.80 21.02 4.36
CA VAL A 328 22.74 21.80 4.99
C VAL A 328 23.33 23.07 5.63
N ILE A 329 22.62 24.21 5.49
CA ILE A 329 23.06 25.52 6.03
C ILE A 329 22.96 25.55 7.56
N LEU A 330 21.97 24.85 8.12
CA LEU A 330 22.01 24.46 9.51
C LEU A 330 22.92 23.24 9.60
N SER A 331 24.14 23.44 10.07
CA SER A 331 24.92 22.34 10.62
C SER A 331 24.15 21.82 11.84
N PHE A 332 23.18 20.94 11.64
CA PHE A 332 22.71 20.02 12.67
C PHE A 332 23.94 19.20 13.03
N LEU A 333 24.67 19.70 14.01
CA LEU A 333 26.04 19.31 14.27
C LEU A 333 26.03 17.84 14.66
N CYS A 334 26.47 16.99 13.75
CA CYS A 334 26.94 15.64 14.02
C CYS A 334 25.89 14.74 14.70
N CYS A 335 25.15 13.99 13.89
CA CYS A 335 24.67 12.67 14.28
C CYS A 335 25.89 11.76 14.55
N ILE A 336 26.64 11.97 15.63
CA ILE A 336 27.47 10.98 16.36
C ILE A 336 28.34 11.70 17.39
N SER A 337 28.15 11.37 18.66
CA SER A 337 29.22 10.90 19.54
C SER A 337 28.64 10.43 20.89
N PRO A 338 29.38 9.58 21.62
CA PRO A 338 29.25 8.14 21.66
C PRO A 338 28.26 7.67 22.76
N MET A 339 27.66 6.49 22.55
CA MET A 339 27.41 5.49 23.61
C MET A 339 26.45 5.79 24.78
N ILE A 340 26.00 7.02 24.99
CA ILE A 340 25.27 7.39 26.21
C ILE A 340 23.76 7.29 25.97
N ILE A 341 23.17 8.01 25.02
CA ILE A 341 21.69 8.15 25.01
C ILE A 341 20.94 6.87 24.57
N THR A 342 21.46 6.09 23.62
CA THR A 342 20.81 4.83 23.19
C THR A 342 20.99 3.67 24.18
N SER A 343 22.09 3.65 24.94
CA SER A 343 22.25 2.73 26.08
C SER A 343 21.42 3.18 27.30
N PHE A 344 21.18 4.49 27.44
CA PHE A 344 20.42 5.09 28.54
C PHE A 344 18.94 4.72 28.53
N ILE A 345 18.31 4.69 27.35
CA ILE A 345 16.86 4.49 27.24
C ILE A 345 16.49 3.02 27.53
N LEU A 346 17.36 2.08 27.16
CA LEU A 346 17.12 0.64 27.34
C LEU A 346 17.19 0.20 28.82
N LEU A 347 18.02 0.86 29.65
CA LEU A 347 18.17 0.47 31.07
C LEU A 347 17.14 1.13 31.99
N ALA A 348 16.65 2.33 31.65
CA ALA A 348 15.76 3.10 32.53
C ALA A 348 14.28 2.63 32.49
N THR A 349 13.86 1.94 31.43
CA THR A 349 12.45 1.52 31.24
C THR A 349 12.16 0.06 31.62
N TYR A 350 13.18 -0.80 31.76
CA TYR A 350 12.99 -2.23 32.06
C TYR A 350 13.55 -2.62 33.43
N SER A 351 12.81 -2.30 34.48
CA SER A 351 12.96 -2.95 35.80
C SER A 351 12.21 -4.30 35.81
N GLY A 352 12.74 -5.29 35.09
CA GLY A 352 12.20 -6.65 35.02
C GLY A 352 13.26 -7.70 35.38
N PRO A 353 13.03 -8.62 36.35
CA PRO A 353 14.06 -9.48 36.89
C PRO A 353 14.20 -10.78 36.10
N SER A 354 15.00 -10.76 35.03
CA SER A 354 15.63 -11.97 34.50
C SER A 354 16.63 -11.58 33.41
N PHE A 355 17.76 -11.03 33.85
CA PHE A 355 18.89 -10.66 33.01
C PHE A 355 20.10 -11.43 33.54
N LEU A 356 20.52 -12.47 32.81
CA LEU A 356 21.83 -13.07 32.96
C LEU A 356 22.43 -13.18 31.56
N ASP A 357 23.68 -12.73 31.48
CA ASP A 357 24.59 -12.71 30.33
C ASP A 357 24.45 -11.55 29.32
N ILE A 358 24.63 -10.32 29.82
CA ILE A 358 25.47 -9.34 29.10
C ILE A 358 26.58 -8.93 30.06
N SER A 359 27.76 -9.53 29.87
CA SER A 359 28.97 -9.22 30.62
C SER A 359 29.67 -7.98 30.04
N HIS A 360 30.03 -7.07 30.94
CA HIS A 360 31.03 -6.00 30.81
C HIS A 360 30.65 -4.68 30.12
N ARG A 361 29.92 -3.82 30.84
CA ARG A 361 30.45 -2.58 31.45
C ARG A 361 29.30 -1.80 32.10
N GLU A 362 29.10 -2.01 33.40
CA GLU A 362 28.52 -0.98 34.26
C GLU A 362 29.54 0.16 34.34
N GLN A 363 29.43 1.15 33.45
CA GLN A 363 29.98 2.48 33.69
C GLN A 363 28.83 3.34 34.21
N GLU A 364 29.07 4.03 35.32
CA GLU A 364 28.14 4.93 35.99
C GLU A 364 27.41 5.82 34.97
N ILE A 365 26.07 5.79 35.01
CA ILE A 365 25.16 6.45 34.06
C ILE A 365 25.02 7.92 34.47
N PRO A 366 25.51 8.91 33.69
CA PRO A 366 25.19 10.30 33.96
C PRO A 366 23.67 10.56 33.91
N SER A 367 23.14 11.55 34.60
CA SER A 367 21.71 11.86 34.57
C SER A 367 21.28 12.48 33.21
N TYR A 368 19.99 12.44 32.86
CA TYR A 368 19.45 13.14 31.68
C TYR A 368 19.84 14.63 31.63
N ASN A 369 20.04 15.25 32.79
CA ASN A 369 20.39 16.65 32.92
C ASN A 369 21.86 16.92 32.58
N GLU A 370 22.77 15.97 32.88
CA GLU A 370 24.20 16.07 32.54
C GLU A 370 24.42 16.03 31.01
N GLY A 371 23.61 15.27 30.27
CA GLY A 371 23.64 15.28 28.80
C GLY A 371 23.16 16.60 28.17
N ILE A 372 22.16 17.25 28.78
CA ILE A 372 21.73 18.59 28.37
C ILE A 372 22.84 19.61 28.65
N GLU A 373 23.49 19.51 29.82
CA GLU A 373 24.57 20.42 30.21
C GLU A 373 25.81 20.31 29.30
N GLU A 374 26.21 19.10 28.92
CA GLU A 374 27.38 18.87 28.06
C GLU A 374 27.15 19.41 26.63
N SER A 375 25.99 19.10 26.03
CA SER A 375 25.62 19.59 24.70
C SER A 375 25.38 21.10 24.67
N PHE A 376 24.71 21.66 25.68
CA PHE A 376 24.43 23.10 25.77
C PHE A 376 25.65 23.93 26.22
N GLY A 377 26.54 23.35 27.02
CA GLY A 377 27.72 23.98 27.61
C GLY A 377 28.86 24.23 26.64
N SER A 378 28.98 23.41 25.59
CA SER A 378 30.05 23.48 24.58
C SER A 378 29.98 24.72 23.67
N GLY A 379 28.89 25.50 23.72
CA GLY A 379 28.61 26.64 22.85
C GLY A 379 28.57 28.02 23.51
N LYS A 380 29.19 28.22 24.69
CA LYS A 380 29.19 29.51 25.42
C LYS A 380 29.79 30.65 24.57
N GLY A 381 28.95 31.32 23.78
CA GLY A 381 29.32 32.42 22.87
C GLY A 381 28.50 32.53 21.58
N SER A 382 27.76 31.48 21.19
CA SER A 382 26.85 31.50 20.03
C SER A 382 25.42 31.91 20.41
N PRO A 383 24.60 32.42 19.46
CA PRO A 383 23.18 32.68 19.70
C PRO A 383 22.47 31.44 20.23
N PHE A 384 21.54 31.61 21.17
CA PHE A 384 20.82 30.50 21.83
C PHE A 384 20.24 29.51 20.82
N VAL A 385 19.63 30.01 19.74
CA VAL A 385 19.04 29.18 18.67
C VAL A 385 20.05 28.23 18.03
N LYS A 386 21.30 28.65 17.84
CA LYS A 386 22.34 27.78 17.29
C LYS A 386 22.77 26.67 18.24
N ARG A 387 22.69 26.92 19.55
CA ARG A 387 23.01 25.89 20.58
C ARG A 387 21.96 24.80 20.65
N ILE A 388 20.71 25.12 20.28
CA ILE A 388 19.61 24.14 20.27
C ILE A 388 19.30 23.58 18.88
N SER A 389 20.07 23.98 17.86
CA SER A 389 19.99 23.41 16.50
C SER A 389 20.62 22.01 16.42
N ASP A 390 20.26 21.14 17.36
CA ASP A 390 20.70 19.74 17.41
C ASP A 390 19.47 18.84 17.58
N PHE A 391 19.35 17.83 16.72
CA PHE A 391 18.15 16.97 16.70
C PHE A 391 18.02 16.13 17.97
N HIS A 392 19.13 15.60 18.50
CA HIS A 392 19.11 14.76 19.69
C HIS A 392 18.79 15.59 20.95
N LEU A 393 19.29 16.81 21.01
CA LEU A 393 18.93 17.78 22.06
C LEU A 393 17.45 18.14 21.96
N LEU A 394 16.91 18.40 20.76
CA LEU A 394 15.48 18.64 20.58
C LEU A 394 14.65 17.42 21.00
N LEU A 395 15.09 16.20 20.68
CA LEU A 395 14.42 14.96 21.09
C LEU A 395 14.43 14.78 22.61
N LEU A 396 15.56 15.08 23.26
CA LEU A 396 15.68 15.04 24.71
C LEU A 396 14.78 16.08 25.39
N LEU A 397 14.74 17.30 24.87
CA LEU A 397 13.87 18.36 25.36
C LEU A 397 12.39 18.03 25.13
N ALA A 398 12.04 17.41 24.00
CA ALA A 398 10.67 17.04 23.66
C ALA A 398 10.03 16.08 24.66
N ARG A 399 10.83 15.34 25.45
CA ARG A 399 10.33 14.49 26.56
C ARG A 399 9.75 15.29 27.73
N PHE A 400 10.10 16.56 27.85
CA PHE A 400 9.67 17.45 28.93
C PHE A 400 8.68 18.54 28.47
N LEU A 401 8.33 18.54 27.18
CA LEU A 401 7.56 19.59 26.52
C LEU A 401 6.26 19.05 25.93
N ASP A 402 5.27 19.92 25.72
CA ASP A 402 4.03 19.52 25.05
C ASP A 402 4.28 19.26 23.57
N ILE A 403 3.96 18.04 23.11
CA ILE A 403 4.18 17.59 21.73
C ILE A 403 3.38 18.39 20.70
N ASN A 404 2.23 18.95 21.06
CA ASN A 404 1.33 19.63 20.13
C ASN A 404 1.60 21.13 20.05
N ALA A 405 2.12 21.73 21.12
CA ALA A 405 2.33 23.18 21.22
C ALA A 405 3.81 23.58 21.25
N ASP A 406 4.59 23.00 22.16
CA ASP A 406 5.93 23.48 22.48
C ASP A 406 6.97 22.95 21.49
N VAL A 407 6.90 21.65 21.17
CA VAL A 407 7.84 20.99 20.24
C VAL A 407 7.79 21.62 18.84
N PRO A 408 6.62 21.83 18.20
CA PRO A 408 6.56 22.48 16.89
C PRO A 408 7.02 23.94 16.95
N ALA A 409 6.74 24.66 18.04
CA ALA A 409 7.16 26.05 18.19
C ALA A 409 8.68 26.20 18.30
N LEU A 410 9.35 25.33 19.07
CA LEU A 410 10.80 25.30 19.17
C LEU A 410 11.46 24.87 17.85
N ALA A 411 10.96 23.80 17.23
CA ALA A 411 11.45 23.35 15.94
C ALA A 411 11.30 24.44 14.85
N GLY A 412 10.18 25.16 14.80
CA GLY A 412 10.00 26.29 13.89
C GLY A 412 10.97 27.45 14.13
N CYS A 413 11.33 27.72 15.40
CA CYS A 413 12.37 28.69 15.73
C CYS A 413 13.75 28.24 15.23
N VAL A 414 14.07 26.95 15.37
CA VAL A 414 15.31 26.36 14.85
C VAL A 414 15.32 26.45 13.32
N GLN A 415 14.25 26.03 12.65
CA GLN A 415 14.13 26.07 11.19
C GLN A 415 14.36 27.48 10.62
N THR A 416 13.75 28.51 11.23
CA THR A 416 13.85 29.90 10.78
C THR A 416 15.04 30.66 11.35
N GLN A 417 15.84 30.01 12.22
CA GLN A 417 16.90 30.65 13.01
C GLN A 417 16.41 31.90 13.76
N ALA A 418 15.15 31.86 14.22
CA ALA A 418 14.51 32.95 14.94
C ALA A 418 14.93 33.01 16.41
N THR A 419 14.66 34.15 17.07
CA THR A 419 14.89 34.28 18.51
C THR A 419 13.88 33.42 19.28
N ILE A 420 14.39 32.54 20.14
CA ILE A 420 13.57 31.67 20.98
C ILE A 420 12.91 32.49 22.09
N PRO A 421 11.61 32.30 22.37
CA PRO A 421 10.94 32.97 23.48
C PRO A 421 11.65 32.75 24.83
N GLU A 422 11.73 33.80 25.65
CA GLU A 422 12.45 33.81 26.93
C GLU A 422 11.97 32.70 27.88
N GLY A 423 10.67 32.38 27.87
CA GLY A 423 10.12 31.29 28.68
C GLY A 423 10.75 29.92 28.38
N TYR A 424 11.00 29.62 27.10
CA TYR A 424 11.68 28.37 26.72
C TYR A 424 13.17 28.41 27.07
N GLN A 425 13.82 29.57 26.94
CA GLN A 425 15.23 29.70 27.31
C GLN A 425 15.44 29.39 28.79
N LEU A 426 14.61 29.96 29.66
CA LEU A 426 14.63 29.70 31.10
C LEU A 426 14.32 28.24 31.44
N LEU A 427 13.38 27.62 30.74
CA LEU A 427 13.03 26.22 30.94
C LEU A 427 14.22 25.31 30.59
N ILE A 428 14.83 25.51 29.42
CA ILE A 428 15.97 24.71 28.95
C ILE A 428 17.18 24.91 29.87
N GLU A 429 17.47 26.15 30.27
CA GLU A 429 18.55 26.45 31.22
C GLU A 429 18.28 25.83 32.60
N SER A 430 17.02 25.83 33.05
CA SER A 430 16.62 25.16 34.30
C SER A 430 16.86 23.66 34.22
N LEU A 431 16.52 23.01 33.11
CA LEU A 431 16.76 21.57 32.90
C LEU A 431 18.26 21.27 32.86
N ALA A 432 19.05 22.11 32.20
CA ALA A 432 20.52 21.97 32.14
C ALA A 432 21.20 22.21 33.50
N SER A 433 20.60 23.00 34.39
CA SER A 433 21.13 23.34 35.72
C SER A 433 20.66 22.41 36.84
N ALA A 434 19.69 21.52 36.56
CA ALA A 434 19.13 20.58 37.52
C ALA A 434 19.96 19.29 37.65
N SER A 435 21.19 19.29 37.12
CA SER A 435 22.19 18.21 37.17
C SER A 435 22.81 18.07 38.56
#